data_AF-A0A117S958-F1
#
_entry.id   AF-A0A117S958-F1
#
_cell.length_a   1.000
_cell.length_b   1.000
_cell.length_c   1.000
_cell.angle_alpha   90.00
_cell.angle_beta   90.00
_cell.angle_gamma   90.00
#
_symmetry.space_group_name_H-M   'P 1'
#
loop_
_entity.id
_entity.type
_entity.pdbx_description
1 polymer ?
#
loop_
_entity_poly.entity_id
_entity_poly.type
_entity_poly.pdbx_seq_one_letter_code
_entity_poly.pdbx_strand_id
1 'polypeptide(L)'
;MRYIFQNPIKAGIVTNIQNYNWTNYIDYIEGNNRSDADFALDIFSTDREKAVRSFIEYVNKENDDECMDMPGKRRLADYDAIKIIKSHCKVAHGVDLQKFEINIRNLYIKDLKESYGLSIRQIERLTGINRGIIQKV
;
A
#
# COMPACT_ATOMS: atom_id res chain seq x y z
N MET A 1 8.25 13.42 -5.53
CA MET A 1 7.80 14.72 -4.97
C MET A 1 6.29 14.88 -5.05
N ARG A 2 5.64 14.79 -6.23
CA ARG A 2 4.17 14.82 -6.38
C ARG A 2 3.40 13.91 -5.41
N TYR A 3 3.80 12.63 -5.32
CA TYR A 3 3.17 11.67 -4.41
C TYR A 3 3.14 12.15 -2.95
N ILE A 4 4.25 12.68 -2.44
CA ILE A 4 4.37 13.17 -1.07
C ILE A 4 3.37 14.30 -0.79
N PHE A 5 3.20 15.22 -1.74
CA PHE A 5 2.25 16.33 -1.61
C PHE A 5 0.79 15.88 -1.76
N GLN A 6 0.52 14.84 -2.57
CA GLN A 6 -0.82 14.30 -2.78
C GLN A 6 -1.25 13.30 -1.68
N ASN A 7 -0.32 12.74 -0.90
CA ASN A 7 -0.62 11.75 0.15
C ASN A 7 -1.68 12.19 1.16
N PRO A 8 -1.62 13.39 1.74
CA PRO A 8 -2.64 13.86 2.68
C PRO A 8 -4.05 13.93 2.05
N ILE A 9 -4.14 14.25 0.75
CA ILE A 9 -5.40 14.25 0.00
C ILE A 9 -5.86 12.82 -0.27
N LYS A 10 -4.99 11.96 -0.80
CA LYS A 10 -5.28 10.53 -1.03
C LYS A 10 -5.73 9.82 0.24
N ALA A 11 -5.17 10.19 1.40
CA ALA A 11 -5.53 9.65 2.72
C ALA A 11 -6.79 10.28 3.34
N GLY A 12 -7.39 11.30 2.70
CA GLY A 12 -8.58 12.00 3.20
C GLY A 12 -8.32 12.88 4.43
N ILE A 13 -7.07 13.25 4.72
CA ILE A 13 -6.69 14.11 5.86
C ILE A 13 -7.04 15.57 5.56
N VAL A 14 -6.83 16.02 4.32
CA VAL A 14 -7.16 17.37 3.85
C VAL A 14 -7.78 17.33 2.46
N THR A 15 -8.59 18.33 2.13
CA THR A 15 -9.14 18.53 0.78
C THR A 15 -8.21 19.33 -0.14
N ASN A 16 -7.24 20.04 0.44
CA ASN A 16 -6.25 20.85 -0.28
C ASN A 16 -4.88 20.71 0.40
N ILE A 17 -3.82 20.57 -0.40
CA ILE A 17 -2.42 20.40 0.06
C ILE A 17 -1.99 21.55 0.97
N GLN A 18 -2.44 22.78 0.68
CA GLN A 18 -2.11 23.99 1.45
C GLN A 18 -2.60 23.92 2.90
N ASN A 19 -3.65 23.12 3.18
CA ASN A 19 -4.22 22.98 4.52
C ASN A 19 -3.44 21.98 5.39
N TYR A 20 -2.41 21.33 4.85
CA TYR A 20 -1.64 20.33 5.58
C TYR A 20 -0.41 20.96 6.24
N ASN A 21 -0.49 21.21 7.55
CA ASN A 21 0.54 21.94 8.30
C ASN A 21 1.95 21.30 8.30
N TRP A 22 2.07 20.03 7.92
CA TRP A 22 3.35 19.29 7.91
C TRP A 22 3.99 19.21 6.52
N THR A 23 3.52 20.01 5.56
CA THR A 23 4.14 20.11 4.24
C THR A 23 4.94 21.40 4.09
N ASN A 24 6.02 21.32 3.33
CA ASN A 24 6.77 22.47 2.84
C ASN A 24 6.22 22.99 1.49
N TYR A 25 5.01 22.61 1.07
CA TYR A 25 4.41 23.02 -0.21
C TYR A 25 4.36 24.55 -0.36
N ILE A 26 4.09 25.26 0.73
CA ILE A 26 4.06 26.74 0.75
C ILE A 26 5.43 27.33 0.44
N ASP A 27 6.53 26.68 0.84
CA ASP A 27 7.89 27.15 0.56
C ASP A 27 8.15 27.26 -0.96
N TYR A 28 7.53 26.40 -1.77
CA TYR A 28 7.62 26.43 -3.24
C TYR A 28 6.79 27.54 -3.87
N ILE A 29 5.79 28.05 -3.17
CA ILE A 29 4.86 29.08 -3.68
C ILE A 29 5.32 30.47 -3.25
N GLU A 30 5.67 30.64 -1.98
CA GLU A 30 6.00 31.93 -1.38
C GLU A 30 7.47 32.34 -1.56
N GLY A 31 8.33 31.43 -2.04
CA GLY A 31 9.72 31.75 -2.35
C GLY A 31 10.57 32.04 -1.11
N ASN A 32 10.29 31.36 0.02
CA ASN A 32 11.16 31.43 1.19
C ASN A 32 12.46 30.66 0.86
N ASN A 33 13.50 31.39 0.43
CA ASN A 33 14.88 30.96 0.08
C ASN A 33 15.43 29.73 0.85
N ARG A 34 14.90 28.54 0.58
CA ARG A 34 15.43 27.25 1.00
C ARG A 34 16.04 26.62 -0.24
N SER A 35 17.34 26.39 -0.18
CA SER A 35 18.16 25.85 -1.28
C SER A 35 17.57 24.60 -1.95
N ASP A 36 16.87 23.77 -1.16
CA ASP A 36 16.31 22.51 -1.64
C ASP A 36 15.06 22.70 -2.53
N ALA A 37 14.26 23.76 -2.28
CA ALA A 37 13.10 24.09 -3.11
C ALA A 37 13.56 24.67 -4.46
N ASP A 38 14.63 25.47 -4.46
CA ASP A 38 15.15 26.07 -5.68
C ASP A 38 15.68 25.04 -6.66
N PHE A 39 16.44 24.06 -6.16
CA PHE A 39 16.94 22.95 -6.98
C PHE A 39 15.79 22.16 -7.64
N ALA A 40 14.71 21.92 -6.90
CA ALA A 40 13.56 21.21 -7.43
C ALA A 40 12.75 22.04 -8.45
N LEU A 41 12.66 23.36 -8.26
CA LEU A 41 12.03 24.28 -9.22
C LEU A 41 12.83 24.42 -10.51
N ASP A 42 14.17 24.39 -10.44
CA ASP A 42 15.06 24.49 -11.60
C ASP A 42 14.87 23.34 -12.60
N ILE A 43 14.30 22.21 -12.17
CA ILE A 43 13.91 21.09 -13.06
C ILE A 43 12.79 21.51 -14.03
N PHE A 44 11.91 22.42 -13.62
CA PHE A 44 10.77 22.88 -14.42
C PHE A 44 11.15 24.05 -15.33
N SER A 45 11.92 25.02 -14.82
CA SER A 45 12.41 26.15 -15.60
C SER A 45 13.51 26.92 -14.87
N THR A 46 14.37 27.60 -15.63
CA THR A 46 15.29 28.62 -15.09
C THR A 46 14.59 29.94 -14.76
N ASP A 47 13.42 30.18 -15.37
CA ASP A 47 12.54 31.29 -14.99
C ASP A 47 11.73 30.87 -13.76
N ARG A 48 11.93 31.58 -12.64
CA ARG A 48 11.34 31.23 -11.35
C ARG A 48 9.82 31.26 -11.37
N GLU A 49 9.20 32.26 -12.00
CA GLU A 49 7.74 32.33 -12.05
C GLU A 49 7.15 31.21 -12.91
N LYS A 50 7.83 30.87 -14.01
CA LYS A 50 7.43 29.76 -14.87
C LYS A 50 7.61 28.42 -14.15
N ALA A 51 8.72 28.26 -13.43
CA ALA A 51 9.01 27.06 -12.64
C ALA A 51 7.93 26.80 -11.58
N VAL A 52 7.56 27.83 -10.80
CA VAL A 52 6.51 27.72 -9.78
C VAL A 52 5.17 27.36 -10.41
N ARG A 53 4.78 28.02 -11.51
CA ARG A 53 3.54 27.71 -12.24
C ARG A 53 3.50 26.25 -12.70
N SER A 54 4.57 25.79 -13.36
CA SER A 54 4.68 24.40 -13.83
C SER A 54 4.74 23.39 -12.69
N PHE A 55 5.36 23.73 -11.56
CA PHE A 55 5.37 22.89 -10.37
C PHE A 55 3.95 22.72 -9.78
N ILE A 56 3.22 23.82 -9.59
CA ILE A 56 1.84 23.78 -9.08
C ILE A 56 0.96 22.93 -10.01
N GLU A 57 1.07 23.12 -11.32
CA GLU A 57 0.34 22.33 -12.30
C GLU A 57 0.69 20.85 -12.20
N TYR A 58 1.98 20.50 -12.14
CA TYR A 58 2.44 19.13 -12.02
C TYR A 58 1.97 18.44 -10.73
N VAL A 59 2.01 19.13 -9.59
CA VAL A 59 1.62 18.58 -8.29
C VAL A 59 0.09 18.40 -8.19
N ASN A 60 -0.70 19.29 -8.78
CA ASN A 60 -2.17 19.22 -8.71
C ASN A 60 -2.80 18.41 -9.85
N LYS A 61 -2.03 18.03 -10.87
CA LYS A 61 -2.52 17.17 -11.94
C LYS A 61 -3.01 15.83 -11.39
N GLU A 62 -4.21 15.43 -11.81
CA GLU A 62 -4.76 14.11 -11.55
C GLU A 62 -3.77 13.04 -11.99
N ASN A 63 -3.59 12.04 -11.13
CA ASN A 63 -2.55 11.06 -11.29
C ASN A 63 -2.98 9.71 -10.71
N ASP A 64 -2.97 8.69 -11.56
CA ASP A 64 -3.31 7.32 -11.20
C ASP A 64 -2.08 6.49 -10.80
N ASP A 65 -0.92 7.12 -10.59
CA ASP A 65 0.27 6.38 -10.16
C ASP A 65 0.01 5.66 -8.82
N GLU A 66 0.13 4.34 -8.85
CA GLU A 66 0.26 3.49 -7.66
C GLU A 66 1.69 3.60 -7.13
N CYS A 67 1.96 4.62 -6.31
CA CYS A 67 3.27 4.80 -5.71
C CYS A 67 3.17 4.46 -4.23
N MET A 68 3.82 3.38 -3.76
CA MET A 68 3.73 2.94 -2.34
C MET A 68 2.30 2.74 -1.80
N ASP A 69 1.29 2.78 -2.69
CA ASP A 69 -0.10 2.59 -2.36
C ASP A 69 -0.27 1.13 -1.94
N MET A 70 -0.63 0.91 -0.68
CA MET A 70 -0.89 -0.43 -0.20
C MET A 70 -2.17 -0.89 -0.91
N PRO A 71 -2.13 -1.91 -1.78
CA PRO A 71 -3.33 -2.35 -2.48
C PRO A 71 -4.37 -2.63 -1.40
N GLY A 72 -5.54 -2.00 -1.55
CA GLY A 72 -6.67 -2.09 -0.65
C GLY A 72 -7.29 -3.48 -0.63
N LYS A 73 -6.50 -4.55 -0.57
CA LYS A 73 -6.93 -5.83 -0.03
C LYS A 73 -7.34 -5.55 1.40
N ARG A 74 -8.62 -5.19 1.59
CA ARG A 74 -9.30 -5.20 2.88
C ARG A 74 -8.80 -6.45 3.58
N ARG A 75 -8.07 -6.27 4.68
CA ARG A 75 -7.59 -7.40 5.48
C ARG A 75 -8.83 -8.20 5.84
N LEU A 76 -8.98 -9.36 5.22
CA LEU A 76 -10.08 -10.27 5.51
C LEU A 76 -10.05 -10.54 7.01
N ALA A 77 -11.16 -10.37 7.71
CA ALA A 77 -11.17 -10.53 9.16
C ALA A 77 -10.82 -11.99 9.51
N ASP A 78 -10.15 -12.20 10.64
CA ASP A 78 -9.75 -13.56 11.06
C ASP A 78 -10.95 -14.51 11.16
N TYR A 79 -12.11 -14.00 11.58
CA TYR A 79 -13.35 -14.77 11.63
C TYR A 79 -13.74 -15.34 10.24
N ASP A 80 -13.63 -14.52 9.20
CA ASP A 80 -13.92 -14.95 7.83
C ASP A 80 -12.83 -15.88 7.30
N ALA A 81 -11.56 -15.61 7.64
CA ALA A 81 -10.43 -16.45 7.25
C ALA A 81 -10.56 -17.86 7.83
N ILE A 82 -10.98 -17.97 9.10
CA ILE A 82 -11.24 -19.26 9.75
C ILE A 82 -12.36 -20.01 9.03
N LYS A 83 -13.46 -19.34 8.65
CA LYS A 83 -14.55 -19.97 7.89
C LYS A 83 -14.06 -20.52 6.56
N ILE A 84 -13.32 -19.71 5.80
CA ILE A 84 -12.74 -20.10 4.50
C ILE A 84 -11.84 -21.32 4.65
N ILE A 85 -10.92 -21.31 5.62
CA ILE A 85 -10.00 -22.44 5.85
C ILE A 85 -10.80 -23.71 6.16
N LYS A 86 -11.78 -23.65 7.05
CA LYS A 86 -12.60 -24.82 7.40
C LYS A 86 -13.40 -25.35 6.21
N SER A 87 -14.05 -24.47 5.45
CA SER A 87 -14.90 -24.87 4.33
C SER A 87 -14.09 -25.37 3.13
N HIS A 88 -13.00 -24.68 2.77
CA HIS A 88 -12.20 -24.99 1.60
C HIS A 88 -11.30 -26.22 1.83
N CYS A 89 -10.60 -26.24 2.96
CA CYS A 89 -9.69 -27.33 3.30
C CYS A 89 -10.40 -28.55 3.92
N LYS A 90 -11.71 -28.46 4.16
CA LYS A 90 -12.54 -29.52 4.74
C LYS A 90 -12.01 -30.02 6.09
N VAL A 91 -11.64 -29.08 6.97
CA VAL A 91 -11.08 -29.35 8.31
C VAL A 91 -11.95 -28.76 9.42
N ALA A 92 -11.94 -29.39 10.59
CA ALA A 92 -12.61 -28.87 11.78
C ALA A 92 -11.86 -27.67 12.37
N HIS A 93 -10.53 -27.73 12.39
CA HIS A 93 -9.63 -26.67 12.84
C HIS A 93 -8.54 -26.42 11.78
N GLY A 94 -8.12 -25.16 11.60
CA GLY A 94 -7.08 -24.83 10.61
C GLY A 94 -5.75 -25.57 10.85
N VAL A 95 -5.46 -25.91 12.11
CA VAL A 95 -4.27 -26.68 12.52
C VAL A 95 -4.26 -28.09 11.93
N ASP A 96 -5.43 -28.67 11.63
CA ASP A 96 -5.51 -30.00 11.04
C ASP A 96 -4.90 -30.07 9.64
N LEU A 97 -4.76 -28.92 8.96
CA LEU A 97 -4.10 -28.84 7.66
C LEU A 97 -2.62 -29.28 7.72
N GLN A 98 -1.98 -29.23 8.89
CA GLN A 98 -0.61 -29.74 9.08
C GLN A 98 -0.50 -31.26 8.91
N LYS A 99 -1.61 -31.98 9.13
CA LYS A 99 -1.68 -33.45 9.05
C LYS A 99 -1.80 -33.98 7.63
N PHE A 100 -2.04 -33.09 6.66
CA PHE A 100 -2.23 -33.45 5.27
C PHE A 100 -0.88 -33.78 4.63
N GLU A 101 -0.90 -34.65 3.61
CA GLU A 101 0.27 -34.86 2.78
C GLU A 101 0.76 -33.55 2.17
N ILE A 102 2.09 -33.42 2.03
CA ILE A 102 2.75 -32.17 1.64
C ILE A 102 2.16 -31.59 0.34
N ASN A 103 1.89 -32.44 -0.65
CA ASN A 103 1.35 -32.01 -1.94
C ASN A 103 -0.05 -31.42 -1.79
N ILE A 104 -0.94 -32.10 -1.06
CA ILE A 104 -2.32 -31.67 -0.84
C ILE A 104 -2.34 -30.40 0.02
N ARG A 105 -1.54 -30.36 1.09
CA ARG A 105 -1.38 -29.18 1.95
C ARG A 105 -0.94 -27.97 1.14
N ASN A 106 0.06 -28.13 0.26
CA ASN A 106 0.58 -27.04 -0.54
C ASN A 106 -0.44 -26.55 -1.59
N LEU A 107 -1.26 -27.44 -2.16
CA LEU A 107 -2.38 -27.04 -3.01
C LEU A 107 -3.35 -26.11 -2.25
N TYR A 108 -3.76 -26.51 -1.04
CA TYR A 108 -4.63 -25.65 -0.22
C TYR A 108 -3.99 -24.33 0.17
N ILE A 109 -2.70 -24.31 0.55
CA ILE A 109 -2.00 -23.07 0.87
C ILE A 109 -2.01 -22.12 -0.34
N LYS A 110 -1.78 -22.65 -1.54
CA LYS A 110 -1.80 -21.87 -2.78
C LYS A 110 -3.17 -21.24 -3.01
N ASP A 111 -4.24 -22.03 -2.92
CA ASP A 111 -5.62 -21.53 -3.08
C ASP A 111 -5.95 -20.44 -2.04
N LEU A 112 -5.58 -20.65 -0.77
CA LEU A 112 -5.83 -19.68 0.29
C LEU A 112 -5.17 -18.32 0.00
N LYS A 113 -3.98 -18.32 -0.62
CA LYS A 113 -3.25 -17.10 -1.00
C LYS A 113 -3.83 -16.44 -2.25
N GLU A 114 -4.02 -17.22 -3.30
CA GLU A 114 -4.33 -16.72 -4.64
C GLU A 114 -5.84 -16.51 -4.83
N SER A 115 -6.65 -17.50 -4.48
CA SER A 115 -8.10 -17.47 -4.69
C SER A 115 -8.83 -16.72 -3.59
N TYR A 116 -8.41 -16.87 -2.34
CA TYR A 116 -9.09 -16.28 -1.18
C TYR A 116 -8.38 -15.05 -0.60
N GLY A 117 -7.17 -14.73 -1.06
CA GLY A 117 -6.45 -13.52 -0.70
C GLY A 117 -5.98 -13.46 0.75
N LEU A 118 -5.89 -14.59 1.46
CA LEU A 118 -5.36 -14.62 2.83
C LEU A 118 -3.87 -14.25 2.81
N SER A 119 -3.47 -13.44 3.79
CA SER A 119 -2.06 -13.12 3.97
C SER A 119 -1.28 -14.31 4.52
N ILE A 120 0.02 -14.38 4.22
CA ILE A 120 0.93 -15.41 4.75
C ILE A 120 0.84 -15.49 6.29
N ARG A 121 0.75 -14.33 6.96
CA ARG A 121 0.63 -14.27 8.43
C ARG A 121 -0.67 -14.85 8.95
N GLN A 122 -1.79 -14.66 8.23
CA GLN A 122 -3.06 -15.25 8.62
C GLN A 122 -3.05 -16.76 8.46
N ILE A 123 -2.50 -17.25 7.35
CA ILE A 123 -2.36 -18.70 7.12
C ILE A 123 -1.47 -19.29 8.22
N GLU A 124 -0.31 -18.70 8.50
CA GLU A 124 0.59 -19.13 9.57
C GLU A 124 -0.12 -19.19 10.93
N ARG A 125 -0.77 -18.10 11.35
CA ARG A 125 -1.44 -18.03 12.66
C ARG A 125 -2.62 -19.00 12.79
N LEU A 126 -3.40 -19.16 11.73
CA LEU A 126 -4.65 -19.95 11.76
C LEU A 126 -4.42 -21.44 11.51
N THR A 127 -3.34 -21.80 10.82
CA THR A 127 -3.01 -23.21 10.49
C THR A 127 -1.81 -23.74 11.28
N GLY A 128 -0.99 -22.87 11.88
CA GLY A 128 0.26 -23.24 12.54
C GLY A 128 1.37 -23.72 11.60
N ILE A 129 1.17 -23.64 10.28
CA ILE A 129 2.19 -23.99 9.30
C ILE A 129 3.25 -22.87 9.28
N ASN A 130 4.53 -23.25 9.36
CA ASN A 130 5.63 -22.29 9.39
C ASN A 130 5.61 -21.37 8.16
N ARG A 131 5.81 -20.06 8.38
CA ARG A 131 5.90 -19.05 7.32
C ARG A 131 6.80 -19.44 6.15
N GLY A 132 7.96 -20.03 6.41
CA GLY A 132 8.93 -20.41 5.38
C GLY A 132 8.38 -21.44 4.40
N ILE A 133 7.44 -22.29 4.83
CA ILE A 133 6.73 -23.22 3.94
C ILE A 133 5.70 -22.46 3.11
N ILE A 134 4.86 -21.66 3.76
CA ILE A 134 3.77 -20.90 3.10
C ILE A 134 4.31 -19.93 2.05
N GLN A 135 5.50 -19.38 2.27
CA GLN A 135 6.12 -18.42 1.38
C GLN A 135 6.74 -19.07 0.14
N LYS A 136 7.11 -20.36 0.21
CA LYS A 136 7.68 -21.15 -0.89
C LYS A 136 6.63 -21.80 -1.79
N VAL A 137 5.40 -21.94 -1.29
CA VAL A 137 4.23 -22.45 -2.01
C VAL A 137 3.59 -21.31 -2.78
#